data_AF-A0A7S4KJ11-F1
#
_entry.id   AF-A0A7S4KJ11-F1
#
_cell.length_a   1.000
_cell.length_b   1.000
_cell.length_c   1.000
_cell.angle_alpha   90.00
_cell.angle_beta   90.00
_cell.angle_gamma   90.00
#
_symmetry.space_group_name_H-M   'P 1'
#
loop_
_entity.id
_entity.type
_entity.pdbx_description
1 polymer ?
#
loop_
_entity_poly.entity_id
_entity_poly.type
_entity_poly.pdbx_seq_one_letter_code
_entity_poly.pdbx_strand_id
1 'polypeptide(L)'
;MTVRSKLGIISCSFSLLMESDPQLRKLDSVGTILHLLDEARSLSKQVSRWKEAYWLVYNSTITIFTLCRPLLTCGYCSVAIEYLLFASLSMEAQVPLNQAKYLNWRVRLYAAVCFAYEEVKMKEEALHFAERGLAEVKKLQQIEEIDPVPPPASIRRMINSAEAEMMTCVYRCKAADGESVVNDLLAVLSDSLSETIAAVIQILRSTERRTLRHLPPTE
;
A
#
# COMPACT_ATOMS: atom_id res chain seq x y z
N MET A 1 7.26 13.48 -26.68
CA MET A 1 7.00 12.12 -26.16
C MET A 1 5.75 12.13 -25.30
N THR A 2 4.81 11.22 -25.53
CA THR A 2 3.59 11.04 -24.73
C THR A 2 3.90 10.48 -23.34
N VAL A 3 3.09 10.81 -22.33
CA VAL A 3 3.29 10.39 -20.93
C VAL A 3 3.40 8.87 -20.79
N ARG A 4 2.58 8.11 -21.54
CA ARG A 4 2.62 6.65 -21.56
C ARG A 4 4.01 6.11 -21.96
N SER A 5 4.63 6.67 -22.98
CA SER A 5 5.96 6.24 -23.42
C SER A 5 7.02 6.54 -22.37
N LYS A 6 6.92 7.69 -21.68
CA LYS A 6 7.85 8.04 -20.61
C LYS A 6 7.75 7.10 -19.41
N LEU A 7 6.54 6.71 -18.99
CA LEU A 7 6.35 5.68 -17.94
C LEU A 7 6.98 4.34 -18.34
N GLY A 8 6.91 3.99 -19.63
CA GLY A 8 7.59 2.82 -20.20
C GLY A 8 9.11 2.92 -20.08
N ILE A 9 9.70 4.07 -20.44
CA ILE A 9 11.14 4.32 -20.30
C ILE A 9 11.58 4.19 -18.85
N ILE A 10 10.85 4.82 -17.91
CA ILE A 10 11.12 4.73 -16.47
C ILE A 10 11.14 3.26 -16.01
N SER A 11 10.15 2.47 -16.45
CA SER A 11 10.06 1.06 -16.10
C SER A 11 11.25 0.26 -16.63
N CYS A 12 11.66 0.49 -17.88
CA CYS A 12 12.83 -0.18 -18.46
C CYS A 12 14.13 0.21 -17.76
N SER A 13 14.34 1.51 -17.50
CA SER A 13 15.52 2.00 -16.77
C SER A 13 15.60 1.41 -15.37
N PHE A 14 14.46 1.31 -14.68
CA PHE A 14 14.37 0.66 -13.38
C PHE A 14 14.69 -0.84 -13.45
N SER A 15 14.14 -1.57 -14.42
CA SER A 15 14.43 -3.00 -14.59
C SER A 15 15.92 -3.26 -14.82
N LEU A 16 16.57 -2.48 -15.70
CA LEU A 16 18.02 -2.59 -15.96
C LEU A 16 18.84 -2.30 -14.70
N LEU A 17 18.45 -1.28 -13.92
CA LEU A 17 19.09 -1.00 -12.63
C LEU A 17 18.98 -2.20 -11.70
N MET A 18 17.79 -2.81 -11.63
CA MET A 18 17.50 -3.91 -10.70
C MET A 18 18.13 -5.24 -11.09
N GLU A 19 18.36 -5.48 -12.39
CA GLU A 19 19.20 -6.58 -12.86
C GLU A 19 20.66 -6.41 -12.41
N SER A 20 21.14 -5.17 -12.37
CA SER A 20 22.54 -4.87 -12.04
C SER A 20 22.83 -4.73 -10.54
N ASP A 21 21.85 -4.32 -9.74
CA ASP A 21 21.98 -4.08 -8.30
C ASP A 21 20.66 -4.36 -7.53
N PRO A 22 20.25 -5.64 -7.43
CA PRO A 22 18.97 -6.06 -6.84
C PRO A 22 18.81 -5.70 -5.36
N GLN A 23 19.91 -5.44 -4.65
CA GLN A 23 19.92 -5.17 -3.21
C GLN A 23 20.32 -3.72 -2.87
N LEU A 24 20.39 -2.84 -3.87
CA LEU A 24 20.71 -1.41 -3.68
C LEU A 24 22.01 -1.20 -2.90
N ARG A 25 23.04 -2.00 -3.20
CA ARG A 25 24.34 -1.91 -2.51
C ARG A 25 25.19 -0.77 -3.06
N LYS A 26 24.98 -0.36 -4.31
CA LYS A 26 25.68 0.79 -4.91
C LYS A 26 25.03 2.07 -4.42
N LEU A 27 25.85 3.02 -3.98
CA LEU A 27 25.38 4.31 -3.45
C LEU A 27 24.48 5.06 -4.44
N ASP A 28 24.81 4.99 -5.74
CA ASP A 28 24.08 5.72 -6.79
C ASP A 28 22.73 5.08 -7.16
N SER A 29 22.50 3.81 -6.81
CA SER A 29 21.26 3.09 -7.18
C SER A 29 20.03 3.73 -6.54
N VAL A 30 20.13 4.11 -5.26
CA VAL A 30 19.03 4.79 -4.55
C VAL A 30 18.76 6.16 -5.19
N GLY A 31 19.80 6.95 -5.46
CA GLY A 31 19.66 8.26 -6.12
C GLY A 31 19.00 8.16 -7.50
N THR A 32 19.35 7.12 -8.27
CA THR A 32 18.74 6.84 -9.57
C THR A 32 17.26 6.50 -9.43
N ILE A 33 16.88 5.66 -8.45
CA ILE A 33 15.46 5.34 -8.19
C ILE A 33 14.69 6.60 -7.80
N LEU A 34 15.25 7.46 -6.95
CA LEU A 34 14.60 8.71 -6.54
C LEU A 34 14.39 9.65 -7.74
N HIS A 35 15.37 9.78 -8.64
CA HIS A 35 15.20 10.55 -9.87
C HIS A 35 14.06 9.99 -10.75
N LEU A 36 14.00 8.68 -10.93
CA LEU A 36 12.93 8.03 -11.68
C LEU A 36 11.55 8.20 -11.01
N LEU A 37 11.49 8.20 -9.67
CA LEU A 37 10.29 8.48 -8.89
C LEU A 37 9.82 9.93 -9.06
N ASP A 38 10.75 10.88 -9.06
CA ASP A 38 10.47 12.29 -9.33
C ASP A 38 9.87 12.51 -10.72
N GLU A 39 10.45 11.86 -11.73
CA GLU A 39 9.91 11.88 -13.08
C GLU A 39 8.49 11.28 -13.14
N ALA A 40 8.28 10.11 -12.55
CA ALA A 40 6.97 9.45 -12.53
C ALA A 40 5.91 10.31 -11.82
N ARG A 41 6.27 10.94 -10.69
CA ARG A 41 5.43 11.88 -9.94
C ARG A 41 5.09 13.11 -10.77
N SER A 42 6.07 13.70 -11.46
CA SER A 42 5.88 14.86 -12.33
C SER A 42 4.91 14.55 -13.48
N LEU A 43 5.09 13.39 -14.13
CA LEU A 43 4.20 12.92 -15.19
C LEU A 43 2.77 12.70 -14.68
N SER A 44 2.62 12.11 -13.50
CA SER A 44 1.32 11.91 -12.86
C SER A 44 0.58 13.24 -12.61
N LYS A 45 1.29 14.25 -12.06
CA LYS A 45 0.76 15.61 -11.85
C LYS A 45 0.37 16.31 -13.15
N GLN A 46 1.10 16.05 -14.23
CA GLN A 46 0.77 16.60 -15.54
C GLN A 46 -0.56 16.04 -16.05
N VAL A 47 -0.77 14.71 -15.93
CA VAL A 47 -1.96 14.05 -16.45
C VAL A 47 -3.19 14.18 -15.58
N SER A 48 -3.02 14.42 -14.27
CA SER A 48 -4.14 14.53 -13.32
C SER A 48 -5.10 15.69 -13.62
N ARG A 49 -4.70 16.63 -14.48
CA ARG A 49 -5.53 17.74 -14.96
C ARG A 49 -6.62 17.29 -15.94
N TRP A 50 -6.43 16.16 -16.61
CA TRP A 50 -7.36 15.64 -17.60
C TRP A 50 -8.12 14.44 -17.03
N LYS A 51 -9.40 14.63 -16.72
CA LYS A 51 -10.23 13.62 -16.02
C LYS A 51 -10.35 12.32 -16.81
N GLU A 52 -10.35 12.41 -18.13
CA GLU A 52 -10.43 11.30 -19.08
C GLU A 52 -9.14 10.47 -19.10
N ALA A 53 -8.02 11.07 -18.66
CA ALA A 53 -6.71 10.45 -18.57
C ALA A 53 -6.44 9.81 -17.19
N TYR A 54 -7.45 9.58 -16.35
CA TYR A 54 -7.30 8.98 -15.03
C TYR A 54 -6.53 7.64 -15.05
N TRP A 55 -6.64 6.88 -16.14
CA TRP A 55 -5.92 5.62 -16.33
C TRP A 55 -4.40 5.81 -16.39
N LEU A 56 -3.90 6.99 -16.82
CA LEU A 56 -2.49 7.35 -16.74
C LEU A 56 -2.08 7.68 -15.31
N VAL A 57 -2.95 8.31 -14.52
CA VAL A 57 -2.71 8.51 -13.08
C VAL A 57 -2.56 7.14 -12.40
N TYR A 58 -3.51 6.23 -12.64
CA TYR A 58 -3.47 4.86 -12.15
C TYR A 58 -2.16 4.15 -12.51
N ASN A 59 -1.76 4.16 -13.79
CA ASN A 59 -0.50 3.57 -14.23
C ASN A 59 0.73 4.22 -13.57
N SER A 60 0.68 5.53 -13.32
CA SER A 60 1.74 6.23 -12.60
C SER A 60 1.85 5.73 -11.15
N THR A 61 0.73 5.47 -10.47
CA THR A 61 0.75 4.92 -9.11
C THR A 61 1.35 3.51 -9.07
N ILE A 62 1.06 2.67 -10.07
CA ILE A 62 1.69 1.34 -10.22
C ILE A 62 3.19 1.46 -10.41
N THR A 63 3.62 2.39 -11.28
CA THR A 63 5.04 2.65 -11.55
C THR A 63 5.72 3.09 -10.25
N ILE A 64 5.19 4.12 -9.59
CA ILE A 64 5.72 4.64 -8.32
C ILE A 64 5.82 3.55 -7.26
N PHE A 65 4.74 2.80 -7.04
CA PHE A 65 4.76 1.69 -6.07
C PHE A 65 5.85 0.67 -6.42
N THR A 66 5.99 0.30 -7.70
CA THR A 66 7.00 -0.66 -8.17
C THR A 66 8.42 -0.18 -7.88
N LEU A 67 8.70 1.10 -8.12
CA LEU A 67 10.00 1.72 -7.81
C LEU A 67 10.27 1.80 -6.30
N CYS A 68 9.23 2.02 -5.48
CA CYS A 68 9.37 2.04 -4.03
C CYS A 68 9.62 0.66 -3.40
N ARG A 69 9.19 -0.45 -4.03
CA ARG A 69 9.34 -1.80 -3.46
C ARG A 69 10.75 -2.14 -2.99
N PRO A 70 11.82 -1.99 -3.79
CA PRO A 70 13.17 -2.28 -3.34
C PRO A 70 13.64 -1.33 -2.23
N LEU A 71 13.17 -0.07 -2.23
CA LEU A 71 13.46 0.89 -1.15
C LEU A 71 12.87 0.40 0.18
N LEU A 72 11.62 -0.06 0.16
CA LEU A 72 10.95 -0.63 1.34
C LEU A 72 11.67 -1.87 1.86
N THR A 73 12.09 -2.78 0.98
CA THR A 73 12.75 -4.03 1.41
C THR A 73 14.20 -3.85 1.85
N CYS A 74 14.88 -2.79 1.40
CA CYS A 74 16.28 -2.52 1.74
C CYS A 74 16.44 -1.47 2.85
N GLY A 75 15.36 -1.10 3.55
CA GLY A 75 15.40 -0.18 4.69
C GLY A 75 15.43 1.31 4.35
N TYR A 76 15.16 1.69 3.10
CA TYR A 76 15.08 3.09 2.65
C TYR A 76 13.63 3.64 2.74
N CYS A 77 12.88 3.25 3.77
CA CYS A 77 11.48 3.63 3.93
C CYS A 77 11.28 5.14 4.06
N SER A 78 12.20 5.86 4.72
CA SER A 78 12.11 7.31 4.95
C SER A 78 11.97 8.12 3.66
N VAL A 79 12.68 7.74 2.61
CA VAL A 79 12.60 8.42 1.31
C VAL A 79 11.45 7.93 0.44
N ALA A 80 10.86 6.76 0.73
CA ALA A 80 9.76 6.19 -0.04
C ALA A 80 8.38 6.75 0.37
N ILE A 81 8.22 7.19 1.63
CA ILE A 81 6.95 7.61 2.22
C ILE A 81 6.26 8.69 1.36
N GLU A 82 6.98 9.74 0.97
CA GLU A 82 6.37 10.85 0.21
C GLU A 82 5.78 10.41 -1.14
N TYR A 83 6.40 9.42 -1.78
CA TYR A 83 5.96 8.92 -3.09
C TYR A 83 4.77 7.97 -2.94
N LEU A 84 4.77 7.14 -1.90
CA LEU A 84 3.64 6.27 -1.58
C LEU A 84 2.39 7.07 -1.18
N LEU A 85 2.56 8.12 -0.37
CA LEU A 85 1.50 9.08 -0.05
C LEU A 85 0.99 9.78 -1.30
N PHE A 86 1.90 10.24 -2.17
CA PHE A 86 1.50 10.85 -3.43
C PHE A 86 0.67 9.87 -4.27
N ALA A 87 1.08 8.60 -4.37
CA ALA A 87 0.37 7.58 -5.13
C ALA A 87 -1.03 7.32 -4.54
N SER A 88 -1.17 7.19 -3.22
CA SER A 88 -2.46 6.96 -2.56
C SER A 88 -3.42 8.14 -2.76
N LEU A 89 -2.95 9.37 -2.52
CA LEU A 89 -3.74 10.58 -2.68
C LEU A 89 -4.11 10.84 -4.15
N SER A 90 -3.24 10.48 -5.09
CA SER A 90 -3.52 10.61 -6.52
C SER A 90 -4.65 9.70 -6.99
N MET A 91 -4.79 8.49 -6.39
CA MET A 91 -5.95 7.64 -6.62
C MET A 91 -7.23 8.31 -6.09
N GLU A 92 -7.20 8.79 -4.85
CA GLU A 92 -8.37 9.41 -4.19
C GLU A 92 -8.86 10.67 -4.91
N ALA A 93 -7.94 11.46 -5.47
CA ALA A 93 -8.24 12.69 -6.19
C ALA A 93 -9.01 12.45 -7.51
N GLN A 94 -9.00 11.23 -8.05
CA GLN A 94 -9.65 10.90 -9.32
C GLN A 94 -10.94 10.11 -9.06
N VAL A 95 -12.10 10.74 -9.27
CA VAL A 95 -13.42 10.10 -9.07
C VAL A 95 -13.54 8.70 -9.71
N PRO A 96 -13.09 8.46 -10.96
CA PRO A 96 -13.16 7.12 -11.56
C PRO A 96 -12.35 6.04 -10.83
N LEU A 97 -11.31 6.43 -10.08
CA LEU A 97 -10.42 5.54 -9.34
C LEU A 97 -10.90 5.20 -7.93
N ASN A 98 -11.99 5.83 -7.47
CA ASN A 98 -12.63 5.52 -6.18
C ASN A 98 -13.63 4.35 -6.25
N GLN A 99 -13.87 3.79 -7.44
CA GLN A 99 -14.77 2.64 -7.62
C GLN A 99 -14.22 1.36 -6.98
N ALA A 100 -15.10 0.45 -6.58
CA ALA A 100 -14.73 -0.80 -5.90
C ALA A 100 -13.70 -1.65 -6.65
N LYS A 101 -13.72 -1.67 -7.98
CA LYS A 101 -12.74 -2.42 -8.79
C LYS A 101 -11.28 -2.01 -8.57
N TYR A 102 -11.02 -0.80 -8.07
CA TYR A 102 -9.67 -0.31 -7.76
C TYR A 102 -9.35 -0.36 -6.25
N LEU A 103 -10.29 -0.81 -5.42
CA LEU A 103 -10.16 -0.81 -3.96
C LEU A 103 -8.93 -1.58 -3.48
N ASN A 104 -8.71 -2.78 -4.01
CA ASN A 104 -7.55 -3.60 -3.65
C ASN A 104 -6.22 -2.87 -3.90
N TRP A 105 -6.14 -2.08 -4.98
CA TRP A 105 -4.94 -1.30 -5.26
C TRP A 105 -4.77 -0.14 -4.28
N ARG A 106 -5.87 0.57 -3.94
CA ARG A 106 -5.86 1.63 -2.91
C ARG A 106 -5.41 1.09 -1.55
N VAL A 107 -6.00 -0.03 -1.09
CA VAL A 107 -5.63 -0.67 0.18
C VAL A 107 -4.17 -1.08 0.19
N ARG A 108 -3.66 -1.63 -0.91
CA ARG A 108 -2.24 -1.98 -1.02
C ARG A 108 -1.33 -0.76 -0.89
N LEU A 109 -1.70 0.38 -1.48
CA LEU A 109 -0.96 1.64 -1.28
C LEU A 109 -1.05 2.09 0.17
N TYR A 110 -2.22 1.99 0.80
CA TYR A 110 -2.38 2.39 2.20
C TYR A 110 -1.53 1.55 3.15
N ALA A 111 -1.57 0.23 2.99
CA ALA A 111 -0.78 -0.70 3.77
C ALA A 111 0.73 -0.45 3.61
N ALA A 112 1.17 -0.07 2.41
CA ALA A 112 2.57 0.25 2.14
C ALA A 112 3.01 1.57 2.80
N VAL A 113 2.15 2.59 2.86
CA VAL A 113 2.40 3.82 3.62
C VAL A 113 2.49 3.50 5.11
N CYS A 114 1.55 2.73 5.65
CA CYS A 114 1.57 2.33 7.07
C CYS A 114 2.87 1.58 7.40
N PHE A 115 3.23 0.58 6.58
CA PHE A 115 4.49 -0.15 6.72
C PHE A 115 5.70 0.79 6.70
N ALA A 116 5.76 1.72 5.74
CA ALA A 116 6.89 2.64 5.65
C ALA A 116 7.01 3.55 6.88
N TYR A 117 5.89 4.03 7.43
CA TYR A 117 5.88 4.79 8.68
C TYR A 117 6.33 3.96 9.89
N GLU A 118 5.88 2.71 10.00
CA GLU A 118 6.28 1.78 11.06
C GLU A 118 7.81 1.55 11.03
N GLU A 119 8.39 1.30 9.86
CA GLU A 119 9.83 1.07 9.69
C GLU A 119 10.68 2.29 10.09
N VAL A 120 10.15 3.51 9.93
CA VAL A 120 10.83 4.74 10.37
C VAL A 120 10.43 5.20 11.78
N LYS A 121 9.70 4.35 12.53
CA LYS A 121 9.26 4.60 13.92
C LYS A 121 8.30 5.78 14.08
N MET A 122 7.57 6.15 13.03
CA MET A 122 6.52 7.19 13.04
C MET A 122 5.15 6.55 13.32
N LYS A 123 4.97 6.05 14.54
CA LYS A 123 3.80 5.23 14.91
C LYS A 123 2.48 5.99 14.87
N GLU A 124 2.47 7.23 15.34
CA GLU A 124 1.25 8.05 15.40
C GLU A 124 0.73 8.32 13.98
N GLU A 125 1.63 8.66 13.05
CA GLU A 125 1.33 8.88 11.65
C GLU A 125 0.87 7.58 10.97
N ALA A 126 1.50 6.44 11.29
CA ALA A 126 1.07 5.13 10.81
C ALA A 126 -0.37 4.82 11.23
N LEU A 127 -0.69 5.02 12.52
CA LEU A 127 -2.02 4.78 13.07
C LEU A 127 -3.06 5.70 12.43
N HIS A 128 -2.80 7.01 12.42
CA HIS A 128 -3.73 7.98 11.84
C HIS A 128 -4.00 7.69 10.36
N PHE A 129 -2.95 7.31 9.61
CA PHE A 129 -3.09 6.96 8.21
C PHE A 129 -3.87 5.65 8.01
N ALA A 130 -3.64 4.63 8.86
CA ALA A 130 -4.38 3.37 8.83
C ALA A 130 -5.88 3.58 9.13
N GLU A 131 -6.21 4.39 10.13
CA GLU A 131 -7.59 4.73 10.50
C GLU A 131 -8.29 5.50 9.37
N ARG A 132 -7.60 6.45 8.73
CA ARG A 132 -8.12 7.13 7.53
C ARG A 132 -8.37 6.14 6.39
N GLY A 133 -7.43 5.24 6.12
CA GLY A 133 -7.59 4.23 5.06
C GLY A 133 -8.78 3.31 5.31
N LEU A 134 -8.99 2.90 6.56
CA LEU A 134 -10.18 2.13 6.97
C LEU A 134 -11.47 2.93 6.77
N ALA A 135 -11.47 4.22 7.15
CA ALA A 135 -12.62 5.10 6.95
C ALA A 135 -12.98 5.24 5.46
N GLU A 136 -11.99 5.31 4.58
CA GLU A 136 -12.21 5.34 3.12
C GLU A 136 -12.79 4.03 2.57
N VAL A 137 -12.39 2.87 3.10
CA VAL A 137 -13.00 1.57 2.75
C VAL A 137 -14.47 1.54 3.19
N LYS A 138 -14.76 1.92 4.44
CA LYS A 138 -16.13 1.96 4.99
C LYS A 138 -17.02 2.95 4.25
N LYS A 139 -16.49 4.10 3.86
CA LYS A 139 -17.20 5.08 3.03
C LYS A 139 -17.61 4.49 1.69
N LEU A 140 -16.72 3.74 1.03
CA LEU A 140 -17.06 3.07 -0.22
C LEU A 140 -18.13 2.00 -0.01
N GLN A 141 -18.04 1.22 1.08
CA GLN A 141 -19.07 0.24 1.43
C GLN A 141 -20.45 0.90 1.57
N GLN A 142 -20.54 2.01 2.30
CA GLN A 142 -21.79 2.77 2.45
C GLN A 142 -22.34 3.26 1.10
N ILE A 143 -21.48 3.71 0.19
CA ILE A 143 -21.89 4.13 -1.14
C ILE A 143 -22.51 2.97 -1.94
N GLU A 144 -21.90 1.79 -1.88
CA GLU A 144 -22.38 0.58 -2.57
C GLU A 144 -23.68 0.03 -1.95
N GLU A 145 -23.92 0.27 -0.65
CA GLU A 145 -25.16 -0.12 0.04
C GLU A 145 -26.35 0.80 -0.27
N ILE A 146 -26.10 2.06 -0.68
CA ILE A 146 -27.14 3.01 -1.08
C ILE A 146 -27.67 2.71 -2.49
N ASP A 147 -26.92 1.97 -3.32
CA ASP A 147 -27.34 1.62 -4.67
C ASP A 147 -28.60 0.73 -4.61
N PRO A 148 -29.69 1.06 -5.35
CA PRO A 148 -30.89 0.21 -5.40
C PRO A 148 -30.59 -1.20 -5.95
N VAL A 149 -29.52 -1.36 -6.72
CA VAL A 149 -29.05 -2.65 -7.20
C VAL A 149 -27.99 -3.19 -6.23
N PRO A 150 -28.25 -4.32 -5.55
CA PRO A 150 -27.29 -4.84 -4.60
C PRO A 150 -25.99 -5.23 -5.32
N PRO A 151 -24.81 -4.94 -4.73
CA PRO A 151 -23.53 -5.21 -5.37
C PRO A 151 -23.36 -6.72 -5.64
N PRO A 152 -22.61 -7.13 -6.67
CA PRO A 152 -22.28 -8.53 -6.86
C PRO A 152 -21.57 -9.12 -5.64
N ALA A 153 -21.77 -10.42 -5.38
CA ALA A 153 -21.11 -11.09 -4.25
C ALA A 153 -19.58 -10.99 -4.28
N SER A 154 -18.97 -10.90 -5.47
CA SER A 154 -17.54 -10.68 -5.65
C SER A 154 -17.08 -9.31 -5.12
N ILE A 155 -17.87 -8.26 -5.34
CA ILE A 155 -17.58 -6.90 -4.86
C ILE A 155 -17.72 -6.84 -3.34
N ARG A 156 -18.78 -7.43 -2.77
CA ARG A 156 -18.92 -7.52 -1.29
C ARG A 156 -17.73 -8.22 -0.64
N ARG A 157 -17.30 -9.37 -1.19
CA ARG A 157 -16.10 -10.08 -0.69
C ARG A 157 -14.84 -9.23 -0.79
N MET A 158 -14.69 -8.48 -1.89
CA MET A 158 -13.57 -7.57 -2.08
C MET A 158 -13.55 -6.47 -1.01
N ILE A 159 -14.69 -5.85 -0.74
CA ILE A 159 -14.83 -4.80 0.30
C ILE A 159 -14.54 -5.38 1.69
N ASN A 160 -15.11 -6.54 2.04
CA ASN A 160 -14.86 -7.16 3.34
C ASN A 160 -13.38 -7.54 3.52
N SER A 161 -12.73 -8.04 2.46
CA SER A 161 -11.29 -8.35 2.48
C SER A 161 -10.45 -7.08 2.65
N ALA A 162 -10.80 -6.01 1.95
CA ALA A 162 -10.16 -4.71 2.05
C ALA A 162 -10.31 -4.10 3.46
N GLU A 163 -11.49 -4.23 4.06
CA GLU A 163 -11.75 -3.77 5.43
C GLU A 163 -10.90 -4.57 6.42
N ALA A 164 -10.89 -5.90 6.33
CA ALA A 164 -10.08 -6.75 7.20
C ALA A 164 -8.57 -6.44 7.10
N GLU A 165 -8.06 -6.15 5.91
CA GLU A 165 -6.66 -5.75 5.70
C GLU A 165 -6.35 -4.40 6.37
N MET A 166 -7.24 -3.41 6.24
CA MET A 166 -7.07 -2.12 6.91
C MET A 166 -7.23 -2.19 8.43
N MET A 167 -8.18 -2.98 8.93
CA MET A 167 -8.30 -3.28 10.36
C MET A 167 -7.01 -3.90 10.91
N THR A 168 -6.41 -4.83 10.16
CA THR A 168 -5.12 -5.42 10.53
C THR A 168 -4.03 -4.37 10.61
N CYS A 169 -3.99 -3.40 9.68
CA CYS A 169 -3.02 -2.29 9.75
C CYS A 169 -3.25 -1.42 11.00
N VAL A 170 -4.48 -1.06 11.32
CA VAL A 170 -4.83 -0.30 12.53
C VAL A 170 -4.39 -1.04 13.79
N TYR A 171 -4.75 -2.33 13.91
CA TYR A 171 -4.36 -3.13 15.06
C TYR A 171 -2.85 -3.28 15.17
N ARG A 172 -2.13 -3.44 14.06
CA ARG A 172 -0.66 -3.51 14.09
C ARG A 172 -0.05 -2.21 14.60
N CYS A 173 -0.56 -1.07 14.15
CA CYS A 173 -0.10 0.24 14.62
C CYS A 173 -0.40 0.45 16.11
N LYS A 174 -1.54 -0.04 16.61
CA LYS A 174 -1.89 -0.02 18.06
C LYS A 174 -1.10 -1.05 18.89
N ALA A 175 -0.80 -2.22 18.32
CA ALA A 175 -0.18 -3.36 19.03
C ALA A 175 1.26 -3.11 19.43
N ALA A 176 1.91 -2.16 18.75
CA ALA A 176 3.23 -1.71 19.13
C ALA A 176 3.28 -1.06 20.53
N ASP A 177 2.12 -0.86 21.18
CA ASP A 177 1.97 -0.36 22.55
C ASP A 177 1.43 -1.43 23.54
N GLY A 178 1.47 -2.72 23.18
CA GLY A 178 1.49 -3.88 24.09
C GLY A 178 0.21 -4.26 24.86
N GLU A 179 -0.54 -3.30 25.43
CA GLU A 179 -1.59 -3.59 26.41
C GLU A 179 -3.03 -3.37 25.89
N SER A 180 -3.25 -2.47 24.93
CA SER A 180 -4.60 -2.15 24.43
C SER A 180 -5.13 -3.19 23.42
N VAL A 181 -4.24 -3.79 22.64
CA VAL A 181 -4.62 -4.69 21.53
C VAL A 181 -5.18 -6.02 21.99
N VAL A 182 -4.77 -6.51 23.16
CA VAL A 182 -5.35 -7.75 23.72
C VAL A 182 -6.82 -7.53 24.08
N ASN A 183 -7.18 -6.37 24.64
CA ASN A 183 -8.56 -6.05 25.02
C ASN A 183 -9.44 -5.75 23.80
N ASP A 184 -8.92 -5.00 22.81
CA ASP A 184 -9.65 -4.72 21.56
C ASP A 184 -9.82 -5.99 20.71
N LEU A 185 -8.80 -6.87 20.63
CA LEU A 185 -8.93 -8.17 19.99
C LEU A 185 -9.96 -9.04 20.72
N LEU A 186 -9.95 -9.09 22.05
CA LEU A 186 -10.94 -9.86 22.82
C LEU A 186 -12.39 -9.42 22.55
N ALA A 187 -12.62 -8.11 22.36
CA ALA A 187 -13.94 -7.57 22.00
C ALA A 187 -14.38 -7.91 20.56
N VAL A 188 -13.42 -8.04 19.63
CA VAL A 188 -13.71 -8.43 18.23
C VAL A 188 -13.82 -9.95 18.07
N LEU A 189 -13.05 -10.70 18.86
CA LEU A 189 -13.04 -12.15 18.90
C LEU A 189 -14.35 -12.73 19.46
N SER A 190 -15.06 -11.99 20.33
CA SER A 190 -16.35 -12.44 20.85
C SER A 190 -17.46 -12.51 19.80
N ASP A 191 -17.34 -11.78 18.68
CA ASP A 191 -18.43 -11.65 17.68
C ASP A 191 -18.30 -12.57 16.46
N SER A 192 -17.11 -13.14 16.18
CA SER A 192 -16.91 -14.03 15.01
C SER A 192 -15.66 -14.89 15.20
N LEU A 193 -15.81 -16.03 15.88
CA LEU A 193 -14.68 -16.73 16.51
C LEU A 193 -13.93 -17.72 15.59
N SER A 194 -14.40 -18.05 14.39
CA SER A 194 -13.86 -19.20 13.64
C SER A 194 -12.94 -18.84 12.47
N GLU A 195 -13.42 -18.01 11.53
CA GLU A 195 -12.74 -17.83 10.24
C GLU A 195 -11.66 -16.73 10.29
N THR A 196 -11.91 -15.68 11.05
CA THR A 196 -10.98 -14.55 11.28
C THR A 196 -9.75 -14.98 12.06
N ILE A 197 -9.88 -15.84 13.08
CA ILE A 197 -8.74 -16.36 13.84
C ILE A 197 -7.82 -17.20 12.94
N ALA A 198 -8.39 -18.05 12.08
CA ALA A 198 -7.61 -18.85 11.14
C ALA A 198 -6.85 -17.96 10.15
N ALA A 199 -7.50 -16.91 9.62
CA ALA A 199 -6.88 -15.95 8.70
C ALA A 199 -5.76 -15.14 9.38
N VAL A 200 -5.99 -14.62 10.60
CA VAL A 200 -5.00 -13.83 11.36
C VAL A 200 -3.79 -14.68 11.73
N ILE A 201 -4.00 -15.92 12.22
CA ILE A 201 -2.89 -16.84 12.53
C ILE A 201 -2.09 -17.18 11.27
N GLN A 202 -2.75 -17.40 10.13
CA GLN A 202 -2.06 -17.71 8.87
C GLN A 202 -1.23 -16.51 8.38
N ILE A 203 -1.73 -15.29 8.55
CA ILE A 203 -1.03 -14.05 8.17
C ILE A 203 0.15 -13.77 9.10
N LEU A 204 -0.01 -13.91 10.42
CA LEU A 204 1.07 -13.76 11.39
C LEU A 204 2.19 -14.79 11.14
N ARG A 205 1.83 -16.06 10.89
CA ARG A 205 2.79 -17.11 10.51
C ARG A 205 3.49 -16.82 9.16
N SER A 206 2.85 -16.11 8.24
CA SER A 206 3.48 -15.68 6.99
C SER A 206 4.45 -14.51 7.17
N THR A 207 4.23 -13.72 8.23
CA THR A 207 5.08 -12.59 8.62
C THR A 207 6.38 -13.08 9.27
N GLU A 208 6.32 -14.11 10.11
CA GLU A 208 7.51 -14.81 10.65
C GLU A 208 8.38 -15.46 9.56
N ARG A 209 7.78 -15.93 8.45
CA ARG A 209 8.56 -16.45 7.31
C ARG A 209 9.29 -15.36 6.54
N ARG A 210 8.89 -14.09 6.64
CA ARG A 210 9.59 -12.96 6.00
C ARG A 210 10.74 -12.44 6.86
N THR A 211 10.67 -12.58 8.18
CA THR A 211 11.74 -12.16 9.12
C THR A 211 12.87 -13.19 9.25
N LEU A 212 12.69 -14.44 8.82
CA LEU A 212 13.75 -15.46 8.74
C LEU A 212 14.60 -15.39 7.46
N ARG A 213 15.11 -14.20 7.11
CA ARG A 213 16.34 -14.10 6.31
C ARG A 213 17.35 -13.37 7.18
N HIS A 214 18.54 -13.97 7.31
CA HIS A 214 19.67 -13.61 8.17
C HIS A 214 19.79 -14.42 9.48
N LEU A 215 19.95 -15.74 9.36
CA LEU A 215 20.88 -16.44 10.25
C LEU A 215 22.25 -16.45 9.54
N PRO A 216 23.35 -16.04 10.20
CA PRO A 216 24.69 -16.21 9.65
C PRO A 216 25.00 -17.70 9.47
N PRO A 217 25.88 -18.07 8.51
CA PRO A 217 26.29 -19.46 8.35
C PRO A 217 26.96 -19.93 9.63
N THR A 218 26.36 -20.92 10.29
CA THR A 218 27.07 -21.74 11.27
C THR A 218 28.19 -22.49 10.55
N GLU A 219 29.37 -22.44 11.15
CA GLU A 219 30.63 -23.09 10.72
C GLU A 219 30.46 -24.54 10.24
#